data_AF-A0A972QW48-F1
#
_entry.id   AF-A0A972QW48-F1
#
_cell.length_a   1.000
_cell.length_b   1.000
_cell.length_c   1.000
_cell.angle_alpha   90.00
_cell.angle_beta   90.00
_cell.angle_gamma   90.00
#
_symmetry.space_group_name_H-M   'P 1'
#
loop_
_entity.id
_entity.type
_entity.pdbx_description
1 polymer ?
#
loop_
_entity_poly.entity_id
_entity_poly.type
_entity_poly.pdbx_seq_one_letter_code
_entity_poly.pdbx_strand_id
1 'polypeptide(L)' 'MSLKDNERYFKSVCRICHGGCSALLFVKNGRLINIKPDPDSPFNRGQMCIKGLATPEMMYHPSR' A
#
# COMPACT_ATOMS: atom_id res chain seq x y z
N MET A 1 -21.72 -6.06 -14.53
CA MET A 1 -20.57 -6.34 -13.64
C MET A 1 -20.31 -5.11 -12.78
N SER A 2 -20.89 -5.08 -11.58
CA SER A 2 -20.82 -3.95 -10.65
C SER A 2 -19.45 -3.94 -9.97
N LEU A 3 -18.59 -2.98 -10.35
CA LEU A 3 -17.46 -2.59 -9.52
C LEU A 3 -18.04 -1.94 -8.28
N LYS A 4 -17.86 -2.58 -7.12
CA LYS A 4 -18.26 -2.02 -5.83
C LYS A 4 -17.60 -0.64 -5.71
N ASP A 5 -18.40 0.44 -5.79
CA ASP A 5 -17.98 1.85 -5.97
C ASP A 5 -16.91 2.39 -5.01
N ASN A 6 -16.55 1.61 -3.99
CA ASN A 6 -15.62 1.98 -2.93
C ASN A 6 -14.31 1.19 -2.88
N GLU A 7 -14.01 0.30 -3.84
CA GLU A 7 -12.73 -0.43 -3.93
C GLU A 7 -11.84 0.17 -5.02
N ARG A 8 -10.66 0.71 -4.65
CA ARG A 8 -9.74 1.38 -5.59
C ARG A 8 -8.29 1.05 -5.27
N TYR A 9 -7.47 0.99 -6.32
CA TYR A 9 -6.02 0.93 -6.20
C TYR A 9 -5.41 2.31 -6.45
N PHE A 10 -4.48 2.73 -5.59
CA PHE A 10 -3.71 3.95 -5.76
C PHE A 10 -2.22 3.64 -5.87
N LYS A 11 -1.53 4.31 -6.79
CA LYS A 11 -0.07 4.30 -6.83
C LYS A 11 0.48 5.31 -5.82
N SER A 12 1.46 4.90 -5.04
CA SER A 12 2.09 5.72 -4.02
C SER A 12 3.53 5.26 -3.76
N VAL A 13 4.15 5.82 -2.73
CA VAL A 13 5.52 5.51 -2.30
C VAL A 13 5.50 5.13 -0.83
N CYS A 14 6.12 4.00 -0.49
CA CYS A 14 6.34 3.59 0.89
C CYS A 14 7.33 4.53 1.59
N ARG A 15 6.95 5.07 2.74
CA ARG A 15 7.73 6.03 3.53
C ARG A 15 8.13 5.53 4.92
N ILE A 16 8.09 4.21 5.14
CA ILE A 16 8.52 3.60 6.41
C ILE A 16 10.04 3.69 6.62
N CYS A 17 10.82 3.84 5.54
CA CYS A 17 12.24 4.16 5.59
C CYS A 17 12.61 5.12 4.45
N HIS A 18 13.89 5.44 4.33
CA HIS A 18 14.44 6.30 3.28
C HIS A 18 14.43 5.66 1.88
N GLY A 19 14.08 4.37 1.77
CA GLY A 19 14.16 3.62 0.51
C GLY A 19 13.14 4.04 -0.54
N GLY A 20 11.96 4.55 -0.17
CA GLY A 20 11.01 5.07 -1.16
C GLY A 20 10.48 4.02 -2.15
N CYS A 21 10.21 2.80 -1.70
CA CYS A 21 9.70 1.72 -2.55
C CYS A 21 8.35 2.09 -3.19
N SER A 22 8.17 1.82 -4.48
CA SER A 22 6.87 2.02 -5.14
C SER A 22 5.82 1.06 -4.59
N ALA A 23 4.62 1.57 -4.35
CA ALA A 23 3.55 0.87 -3.67
C ALA A 23 2.20 1.03 -4.39
N LEU A 24 1.44 -0.06 -4.42
CA LEU A 24 0.04 -0.13 -4.79
C LEU A 24 -0.80 -0.28 -3.52
N LEU A 25 -1.61 0.74 -3.24
CA LEU A 25 -2.48 0.82 -2.09
C LEU A 25 -3.88 0.34 -2.47
N PHE A 26 -4.34 -0.75 -1.86
CA PHE A 26 -5.72 -1.20 -2.00
C PHE A 26 -6.58 -0.55 -0.92
N VAL A 27 -7.47 0.34 -1.33
CA VAL A 27 -8.37 1.10 -0.45
C VAL A 27 -9.79 0.64 -0.68
N LYS A 28 -10.49 0.33 0.41
CA LYS A 28 -11.90 -0.04 0.42
C LYS A 28 -12.66 0.83 1.40
N ASN A 29 -13.76 1.45 0.96
CA ASN A 29 -14.59 2.33 1.79
C ASN A 29 -13.75 3.42 2.48
N GLY A 30 -12.80 4.03 1.75
CA GLY A 30 -11.90 5.06 2.27
C GLY A 30 -10.80 4.54 3.22
N ARG A 31 -10.76 3.25 3.53
CA ARG A 31 -9.78 2.63 4.41
C ARG A 31 -8.74 1.84 3.62
N LEU A 32 -7.46 2.08 3.90
CA LEU A 32 -6.36 1.25 3.39
C LEU A 32 -6.48 -0.18 3.94
N ILE A 33 -6.77 -1.15 3.07
CA ILE A 33 -6.91 -2.56 3.45
C ILE A 33 -5.61 -3.31 3.24
N ASN A 34 -4.88 -2.99 2.17
CA ASN A 34 -3.64 -3.68 1.83
C ASN A 34 -2.66 -2.78 1.09
N ILE A 35 -1.39 -3.13 1.14
CA ILE A 35 -0.30 -2.52 0.39
C ILE A 35 0.52 -3.61 -0.28
N LYS A 36 0.84 -3.43 -1.56
CA LYS A 36 1.72 -4.31 -2.31
C LYS A 36 2.77 -3.49 -3.06
N PRO A 37 3.94 -4.04 -3.38
CA PRO A 37 4.85 -3.37 -4.30
C PRO A 37 4.24 -3.29 -5.71
N ASP A 38 4.58 -2.23 -6.43
CA ASP A 38 4.26 -2.11 -7.86
C ASP A 38 5.24 -3.00 -8.66
N PRO A 39 4.76 -4.06 -9.36
CA PRO A 39 5.61 -4.94 -10.16
C PRO A 39 6.28 -4.20 -11.32
N ASP A 40 5.66 -3.14 -11.83
CA ASP A 40 6.16 -2.38 -12.97
C ASP A 40 7.19 -1.32 -12.56
N SER A 41 7.43 -1.14 -11.25
CA SER A 41 8.37 -0.13 -10.79
C SER A 41 9.82 -0.56 -11.03
N PRO A 42 10.64 0.27 -11.70
CA PRO A 42 12.07 0.00 -11.86
C PRO A 42 12.83 0.10 -10.53
N PHE A 43 12.24 0.75 -9.53
CA PHE A 43 12.93 1.08 -8.28
C PHE A 43 13.03 -0.13 -7.34
N ASN A 44 11.92 -0.82 -7.12
CA ASN A 44 11.85 -1.99 -6.26
C ASN A 44 11.43 -3.28 -6.97
N ARG A 45 11.12 -3.25 -8.27
CA ARG A 45 10.86 -4.44 -9.12
C ARG A 45 9.85 -5.42 -8.49
N GLY A 46 8.74 -4.90 -7.97
CA GLY A 46 7.73 -5.73 -7.32
C GLY A 46 8.14 -6.31 -5.96
N GLN A 47 9.18 -5.78 -5.31
CA GLN A 47 9.64 -6.23 -3.98
C GLN A 47 9.32 -5.20 -2.89
N MET A 48 8.98 -5.68 -1.69
CA MET A 48 8.77 -4.83 -0.52
C MET A 48 9.14 -5.62 0.76
N CYS A 49 9.81 -4.96 1.70
CA CYS A 49 10.14 -5.58 2.99
C CYS A 49 8.90 -5.65 3.91
N ILE A 50 8.99 -6.48 4.95
CA ILE A 50 7.90 -6.68 5.92
C ILE A 50 7.41 -5.37 6.57
N LYS A 51 8.31 -4.40 6.78
CA LYS A 51 7.96 -3.09 7.34
C LYS A 51 6.99 -2.32 6.44
N GLY A 52 7.18 -2.37 5.13
CA GLY A 52 6.27 -1.74 4.17
C GLY A 52 4.93 -2.46 4.13
N LEU A 53 4.94 -3.79 4.16
CA LEU A 53 3.72 -4.61 4.13
C LEU A 53 2.84 -4.42 5.37
N ALA A 54 3.45 -4.19 6.54
CA ALA A 54 2.75 -3.89 7.80
C ALA A 54 2.16 -2.47 7.89
N THR A 55 2.22 -1.66 6.82
CA THR A 55 1.70 -0.29 6.82
C THR A 55 0.23 -0.19 7.27
N PRO A 56 -0.72 -1.05 6.81
CA PRO A 56 -2.11 -0.97 7.26
C PRO A 56 -2.26 -1.16 8.77
N GLU A 57 -1.50 -2.09 9.37
CA GLU A 57 -1.52 -2.35 10.81
C GLU A 57 -0.99 -1.14 11.60
N MET A 58 0.14 -0.57 11.16
CA MET A 58 0.68 0.66 11.75
C MET A 58 -0.27 1.86 11.56
N MET A 59 -0.96 1.92 10.42
CA MET A 59 -1.91 3.00 10.09
C MET A 59 -3.17 2.96 10.97
N TYR A 60 -3.52 1.83 11.54
CA TYR A 60 -4.73 1.70 12.35
C TYR A 60 -4.46 1.11 13.72
N HIS A 61 -3.22 1.26 14.20
CA HIS A 61 -2.88 0.91 15.57
C HIS A 61 -3.78 1.71 16.54
N PRO A 62 -4.35 1.10 17.58
CA PRO A 62 -5.31 1.78 18.48
C PRO A 62 -4.74 3.01 19.19
N SER A 63 -3.42 3.01 19.46
CA SER A 63 -2.72 4.12 20.15
C SER A 63 -2.12 5.16 19.20
N ARG A 64 -2.62 5.24 17.97
CA ARG A 64 -2.07 6.10 16.93
C ARG A 64 -2.62 7.53 16.97
#